data_AF-A0A7C5NMG2-F1
#
_entry.id   AF-A0A7C5NMG2-F1
#
_cell.length_a   1.000
_cell.length_b   1.000
_cell.length_c   1.000
_cell.angle_alpha   90.00
_cell.angle_beta   90.00
_cell.angle_gamma   90.00
#
_symmetry.space_group_name_H-M   'P 1'
#
loop_
_entity.id
_entity.type
_entity.pdbx_description
1 polymer ?
#
loop_
_entity_poly.entity_id
_entity_poly.type
_entity_poly.pdbx_seq_one_letter_code
_entity_poly.pdbx_strand_id
1 'polypeptide(L)'
;MIARTTSYRSSIVGILAGNLAAIAILAFFAVWYSISPGSFHYHCQEDHVVECLTAVFFLLASVGIAIAAWRHPSIRANKLRVVFVLCWVLILFIFAGEEMSWLQRQLGLETPQSIANINKQNEINLHNVKWVDEYFGGKYRWLSLLVLTSGVLLPLLGRVRPIRRVFNRAGLPVVPVHYVMFFLGGYLFGKMVHTEYTNDAAEIREFAFALGYLLFAAHASIIPNSMMQALESSNDNDVTPVNIELGDIS
;
A
#
# COMPACT_ATOMS: atom_id res chain seq x y z
N MET A 1 -9.65 3.62 37.48
CA MET A 1 -8.28 3.18 37.12
C MET A 1 -8.31 1.77 36.52
N ILE A 2 -8.98 1.54 35.39
CA ILE A 2 -8.93 0.27 34.64
C ILE A 2 -9.23 0.62 33.18
N ALA A 3 -8.20 0.75 32.32
CA ALA A 3 -8.29 0.77 30.84
C ALA A 3 -6.94 1.10 30.14
N ARG A 4 -5.78 0.96 30.79
CA ARG A 4 -4.48 1.31 30.16
C ARG A 4 -3.75 0.16 29.47
N THR A 5 -4.19 -1.09 29.66
CA THR A 5 -3.53 -2.29 29.10
C THR A 5 -4.14 -2.79 27.79
N THR A 6 -5.35 -2.34 27.45
CA THR A 6 -6.07 -2.73 26.22
C THR A 6 -5.49 -2.08 24.97
N SER A 7 -5.02 -0.83 25.02
CA SER A 7 -4.51 -0.12 23.83
C SER A 7 -3.20 -0.74 23.27
N TYR A 8 -2.22 -1.04 24.11
CA TYR A 8 -0.92 -1.56 23.66
C TYR A 8 -0.98 -3.04 23.20
N ARG A 9 -1.70 -3.90 23.95
CA ARG A 9 -1.86 -5.32 23.56
C ARG A 9 -2.65 -5.47 22.25
N SER A 10 -3.67 -4.63 22.03
CA SER A 10 -4.42 -4.60 20.77
C SER A 10 -3.53 -4.19 19.59
N SER A 11 -2.56 -3.31 19.82
CA SER A 11 -1.60 -2.91 18.78
C SER A 11 -0.63 -4.05 18.38
N ILE A 12 -0.08 -4.80 19.34
CA ILE A 12 0.84 -5.92 19.04
C ILE A 12 0.11 -7.07 18.36
N VAL A 13 -1.07 -7.45 18.87
CA VAL A 13 -1.88 -8.52 18.28
C VAL A 13 -2.27 -8.17 16.84
N GLY A 14 -2.66 -6.92 16.58
CA GLY A 14 -2.93 -6.45 15.21
C GLY A 14 -1.69 -6.48 14.31
N ILE A 15 -0.51 -6.12 14.83
CA ILE A 15 0.76 -6.18 14.07
C ILE A 15 1.07 -7.63 13.69
N LEU A 16 1.00 -8.54 14.66
CA LEU A 16 1.25 -9.95 14.41
C LEU A 16 0.23 -10.53 13.44
N ALA A 17 -1.07 -10.30 13.65
CA ALA A 17 -2.12 -10.82 12.81
C ALA A 17 -2.01 -10.36 11.35
N GLY A 18 -1.81 -9.05 11.11
CA GLY A 18 -1.67 -8.52 9.75
C GLY A 18 -0.45 -9.06 9.01
N ASN A 19 0.69 -9.14 9.70
CA ASN A 19 1.93 -9.65 9.09
C ASN A 19 1.89 -11.18 8.92
N LEU A 20 1.28 -11.93 9.84
CA LEU A 20 1.07 -13.37 9.68
C LEU A 20 0.10 -13.69 8.54
N ALA A 21 -0.94 -12.87 8.33
CA ALA A 21 -1.84 -13.00 7.20
C ALA A 21 -1.09 -12.83 5.86
N ALA A 22 -0.22 -11.81 5.76
CA ALA A 22 0.63 -11.63 4.59
C ALA A 22 1.52 -12.85 4.32
N ILE A 23 2.18 -13.37 5.36
CA ILE A 23 3.05 -14.54 5.25
C ILE A 23 2.24 -15.78 4.82
N ALA A 24 1.05 -16.00 5.39
CA ALA A 24 0.20 -17.13 5.04
C ALA A 24 -0.27 -17.08 3.57
N ILE A 25 -0.63 -15.89 3.07
CA ILE A 25 -1.03 -15.69 1.67
C ILE A 25 0.15 -15.96 0.72
N LEU A 26 1.34 -15.45 1.03
CA LEU A 26 2.53 -15.69 0.21
C LEU A 26 2.94 -17.17 0.25
N ALA A 27 2.84 -17.82 1.42
CA ALA A 27 3.08 -19.25 1.54
C ALA A 27 2.06 -20.06 0.71
N PHE A 28 0.80 -19.66 0.68
CA PHE A 28 -0.21 -20.27 -0.19
C PHE A 28 0.21 -20.23 -1.67
N PHE A 29 0.67 -19.08 -2.19
CA PHE A 29 1.14 -18.98 -3.57
C PHE A 29 2.39 -19.85 -3.83
N ALA A 30 3.35 -19.89 -2.90
CA ALA A 30 4.51 -20.76 -3.02
C ALA A 30 4.14 -22.25 -3.07
N VAL A 31 3.20 -22.67 -2.21
CA VAL A 31 2.69 -24.04 -2.17
C VAL A 31 1.90 -24.37 -3.44
N TRP A 32 1.06 -23.45 -3.93
CA TRP A 32 0.32 -23.63 -5.17
C TRP A 32 1.27 -23.84 -6.36
N TYR A 33 2.28 -22.98 -6.51
CA TYR A 33 3.30 -23.15 -7.54
C TYR A 33 4.00 -24.51 -7.43
N SER A 34 4.37 -24.93 -6.22
CA SER A 34 5.07 -26.21 -5.98
C SER A 34 4.23 -27.45 -6.34
N ILE A 35 2.91 -27.37 -6.22
CA ILE A 35 1.99 -28.49 -6.49
C ILE A 35 1.56 -28.50 -7.97
N SER A 36 1.29 -27.34 -8.55
CA SER A 36 0.75 -27.22 -9.91
C SER A 36 1.28 -25.99 -10.64
N PRO A 37 2.52 -26.04 -11.14
CA PRO A 37 3.16 -24.93 -11.85
C PRO A 37 2.35 -24.44 -13.06
N GLY A 38 1.79 -25.36 -13.86
CA GLY A 38 1.00 -25.00 -15.05
C GLY A 38 -0.29 -24.28 -14.71
N SER A 39 -0.99 -24.70 -13.64
CA SER A 39 -2.18 -24.00 -13.16
C SER A 39 -1.83 -22.63 -12.58
N PHE A 40 -0.74 -22.54 -11.82
CA PHE A 40 -0.24 -21.30 -11.26
C PHE A 40 0.08 -20.29 -12.38
N HIS A 41 0.85 -20.72 -13.38
CA HIS A 41 1.19 -19.89 -14.54
C HIS A 41 -0.07 -19.38 -15.26
N TYR A 42 -1.03 -20.26 -15.58
CA TYR A 42 -2.28 -19.88 -16.23
C TYR A 42 -3.01 -18.75 -15.50
N HIS A 43 -3.05 -18.75 -14.16
CA HIS A 43 -3.73 -17.70 -13.41
C HIS A 43 -2.91 -16.42 -13.25
N CYS A 44 -1.59 -16.49 -13.43
CA CYS A 44 -0.67 -15.35 -13.40
C CYS A 44 -0.45 -14.73 -14.79
N GLN A 45 -1.09 -15.24 -15.85
CA GLN A 45 -1.01 -14.64 -17.18
C GLN A 45 -1.77 -13.31 -17.24
N GLU A 46 -1.41 -12.46 -18.20
CA GLU A 46 -2.15 -11.24 -18.52
C GLU A 46 -3.63 -11.55 -18.79
N ASP A 47 -4.52 -10.66 -18.36
CA ASP A 47 -5.98 -10.74 -18.33
C ASP A 47 -6.55 -11.91 -17.50
N HIS A 48 -5.75 -12.60 -16.70
CA HIS A 48 -6.22 -13.67 -15.82
C HIS A 48 -6.50 -13.18 -14.40
N VAL A 49 -6.89 -14.12 -13.55
CA VAL A 49 -7.46 -13.86 -12.23
C VAL A 49 -6.55 -13.02 -11.35
N VAL A 50 -5.24 -13.26 -11.35
CA VAL A 50 -4.31 -12.53 -10.48
C VAL A 50 -4.23 -11.06 -10.88
N GLU A 51 -3.96 -10.75 -12.15
CA GLU A 51 -3.88 -9.38 -12.67
C GLU A 51 -5.21 -8.62 -12.48
N CYS A 52 -6.33 -9.28 -12.80
CA CYS A 52 -7.67 -8.71 -12.60
C CYS A 52 -7.91 -8.34 -11.12
N LEU A 53 -7.56 -9.22 -10.18
CA LEU A 53 -7.69 -8.93 -8.75
C LEU A 53 -6.73 -7.83 -8.31
N THR A 54 -5.51 -7.80 -8.81
CA THR A 54 -4.53 -6.73 -8.53
C THR A 54 -5.11 -5.36 -8.91
N ALA A 55 -5.64 -5.23 -10.12
CA ALA A 55 -6.26 -4.00 -10.60
C ALA A 55 -7.49 -3.60 -9.78
N VAL A 56 -8.38 -4.56 -9.47
CA VAL A 56 -9.55 -4.32 -8.62
C VAL A 56 -9.13 -3.86 -7.22
N PHE A 57 -8.12 -4.46 -6.62
CA PHE A 57 -7.64 -4.09 -5.29
C PHE A 57 -7.03 -2.70 -5.27
N PHE A 58 -6.25 -2.31 -6.27
CA PHE A 58 -5.75 -0.93 -6.40
C PHE A 58 -6.89 0.07 -6.57
N LEU A 59 -7.90 -0.24 -7.39
CA LEU A 59 -9.06 0.63 -7.60
C LEU A 59 -9.86 0.80 -6.30
N LEU A 60 -10.16 -0.30 -5.61
CA LEU A 60 -10.86 -0.28 -4.33
C LEU A 60 -10.05 0.43 -3.24
N ALA A 61 -8.73 0.28 -3.24
CA ALA A 61 -7.85 1.04 -2.36
C ALA A 61 -7.93 2.54 -2.64
N SER A 62 -7.85 2.95 -3.91
CA SER A 62 -7.99 4.34 -4.34
C SER A 62 -9.31 4.96 -3.86
N VAL A 63 -10.43 4.30 -4.14
CA VAL A 63 -11.77 4.72 -3.72
C VAL A 63 -11.89 4.73 -2.19
N GLY A 64 -11.39 3.70 -1.53
CA GLY A 64 -11.42 3.59 -0.07
C GLY A 64 -10.67 4.72 0.63
N ILE A 65 -9.49 5.10 0.13
CA ILE A 65 -8.71 6.25 0.65
C ILE A 65 -9.45 7.56 0.41
N ALA A 66 -10.05 7.76 -0.77
CA ALA A 66 -10.84 8.95 -1.06
C ALA A 66 -12.02 9.10 -0.08
N ILE A 67 -12.76 8.00 0.15
CA ILE A 67 -13.89 7.96 1.08
C ILE A 67 -13.42 8.21 2.52
N ALA A 68 -12.35 7.54 2.97
CA ALA A 68 -11.79 7.73 4.30
C ALA A 68 -11.38 9.18 4.54
N ALA A 69 -10.73 9.80 3.56
CA ALA A 69 -10.32 11.20 3.64
C ALA A 69 -11.50 12.18 3.65
N TRP A 70 -12.54 11.93 2.86
CA TRP A 70 -13.75 12.76 2.84
C TRP A 70 -14.44 12.79 4.21
N ARG A 71 -14.44 11.66 4.91
CA ARG A 71 -14.98 11.53 6.27
C ARG A 71 -14.13 12.20 7.35
N HIS A 72 -12.93 12.71 7.03
CA HIS A 72 -12.03 13.34 8.00
C HIS A 72 -12.01 14.87 7.85
N PRO A 73 -12.70 15.64 8.73
CA PRO A 73 -12.77 17.10 8.62
C PRO A 73 -11.39 17.77 8.68
N SER A 74 -10.45 17.22 9.45
CA SER A 74 -9.11 17.80 9.62
C SER A 74 -8.25 17.69 8.36
N ILE A 75 -8.58 16.76 7.46
CA ILE A 75 -7.95 16.65 6.15
C ILE A 75 -8.54 17.70 5.22
N ARG A 76 -9.88 17.77 5.15
CA ARG A 76 -10.60 18.74 4.33
C ARG A 76 -10.26 20.20 4.70
N ALA A 77 -9.97 20.46 5.97
CA ALA A 77 -9.60 21.78 6.46
C ALA A 77 -8.18 22.23 6.08
N ASN A 78 -7.31 21.33 5.60
CA ASN A 78 -5.91 21.65 5.30
C ASN A 78 -5.55 21.26 3.85
N LYS A 79 -5.27 22.27 3.03
CA LYS A 79 -4.95 22.11 1.60
C LYS A 79 -3.80 21.12 1.34
N LEU A 80 -2.74 21.16 2.15
CA LEU A 80 -1.60 20.26 1.98
C LEU A 80 -1.99 18.80 2.20
N ARG A 81 -2.85 18.53 3.19
CA ARG A 81 -3.35 17.17 3.46
C ARG A 81 -4.24 16.66 2.34
N VAL A 82 -5.10 17.53 1.80
CA VAL A 82 -5.91 17.21 0.62
C VAL A 82 -5.01 16.86 -0.56
N VAL A 83 -3.96 17.64 -0.83
CA VAL A 83 -3.01 17.35 -1.90
C VAL A 83 -2.36 15.98 -1.72
N PHE A 84 -1.84 15.66 -0.53
CA PHE A 84 -1.23 14.35 -0.29
C PHE A 84 -2.20 13.19 -0.48
N VAL A 85 -3.44 13.32 0.02
CA VAL A 85 -4.49 12.32 -0.21
C VAL A 85 -4.80 12.17 -1.69
N LEU A 86 -4.97 13.28 -2.43
CA LEU A 86 -5.26 13.23 -3.86
C LEU A 86 -4.11 12.57 -4.64
N CYS A 87 -2.85 12.82 -4.27
CA CYS A 87 -1.71 12.11 -4.84
C CYS A 87 -1.82 10.60 -4.59
N TRP A 88 -2.20 10.17 -3.39
CA TRP A 88 -2.42 8.76 -3.05
C TRP A 88 -3.58 8.13 -3.82
N VAL A 89 -4.71 8.84 -3.94
CA VAL A 89 -5.86 8.37 -4.72
C VAL A 89 -5.49 8.21 -6.18
N LEU A 90 -4.81 9.22 -6.75
CA LEU A 90 -4.42 9.23 -8.15
C LEU A 90 -3.39 8.14 -8.47
N ILE A 91 -2.37 7.94 -7.62
CA ILE A 91 -1.34 6.95 -7.89
C ILE A 91 -1.89 5.52 -7.84
N LEU A 92 -2.78 5.22 -6.89
CA LEU A 92 -3.45 3.92 -6.80
C LEU A 92 -4.43 3.70 -7.97
N PHE A 93 -5.10 4.76 -8.42
CA PHE A 93 -5.96 4.70 -9.60
C PHE A 93 -5.16 4.45 -10.88
N ILE A 94 -4.01 5.12 -11.04
CA ILE A 94 -3.09 4.88 -12.15
C ILE A 94 -2.60 3.44 -12.12
N PHE A 95 -2.22 2.90 -10.96
CA PHE A 95 -1.83 1.49 -10.85
C PHE A 95 -2.94 0.55 -11.32
N ALA A 96 -4.17 0.75 -10.87
CA ALA A 96 -5.30 -0.04 -11.35
C ALA A 96 -5.48 0.03 -12.88
N GLY A 97 -5.29 1.21 -13.46
CA GLY A 97 -5.34 1.41 -14.91
C GLY A 97 -4.20 0.69 -15.62
N GLU A 98 -2.97 0.88 -15.18
CA GLU A 98 -1.78 0.25 -15.77
C GLU A 98 -1.88 -1.29 -15.78
N GLU A 99 -2.35 -1.90 -14.69
CA GLU A 99 -2.53 -3.36 -14.55
C GLU A 99 -3.57 -3.95 -15.53
N MET A 100 -4.51 -3.15 -16.04
CA MET A 100 -5.53 -3.63 -17.01
C MET A 100 -5.41 -2.92 -18.36
N SER A 101 -4.26 -2.32 -18.63
CA SER A 101 -4.01 -1.51 -19.82
C SER A 101 -5.13 -0.50 -20.09
N TRP A 102 -5.62 0.13 -19.02
CA TRP A 102 -6.71 1.11 -19.02
C TRP A 102 -8.01 0.59 -19.65
N LEU A 103 -8.30 -0.69 -19.46
CA LEU A 103 -9.45 -1.40 -20.05
C LEU A 103 -9.44 -1.41 -21.59
N GLN A 104 -8.29 -1.14 -22.22
CA GLN A 104 -8.18 -1.04 -23.67
C GLN A 104 -8.65 -2.32 -24.35
N ARG A 105 -8.17 -3.49 -23.88
CA ARG A 105 -8.48 -4.79 -24.46
C ARG A 105 -9.96 -5.14 -24.29
N GLN A 106 -10.51 -4.88 -23.11
CA GLN A 106 -11.91 -5.17 -22.76
C GLN A 106 -12.90 -4.28 -23.52
N LEU A 107 -12.51 -3.05 -23.84
CA LEU A 107 -13.31 -2.12 -24.62
C LEU A 107 -13.06 -2.21 -26.13
N GLY A 108 -12.16 -3.09 -26.58
CA GLY A 108 -11.79 -3.25 -27.99
C GLY A 108 -11.17 -1.99 -28.59
N LEU A 109 -10.48 -1.19 -27.77
CA LEU A 109 -9.86 0.05 -28.22
C LEU A 109 -8.56 -0.25 -28.98
N GLU A 110 -8.45 0.30 -30.18
CA GLU A 110 -7.24 0.23 -30.96
C GLU A 110 -6.13 1.10 -30.36
N THR A 111 -4.89 0.62 -30.47
CA THR A 111 -3.71 1.32 -30.02
C THR A 111 -3.37 2.43 -31.01
N PRO A 112 -3.30 3.70 -30.58
CA PRO A 112 -2.90 4.79 -31.46
C PRO A 112 -1.53 4.51 -32.09
N GLN A 113 -1.37 4.81 -33.39
CA GLN A 113 -0.12 4.56 -34.13
C GLN A 113 1.11 5.22 -33.46
N SER A 114 0.90 6.37 -32.81
CA SER A 114 1.93 7.09 -32.05
C SER A 114 2.46 6.30 -30.84
N ILE A 115 1.64 5.43 -30.26
CA ILE A 115 1.96 4.59 -29.10
C ILE A 115 2.46 3.21 -29.55
N ALA A 116 1.87 2.62 -30.60
CA ALA A 116 2.24 1.31 -31.14
C ALA A 116 3.74 1.19 -31.48
N ASN A 117 4.36 2.28 -31.93
CA ASN A 117 5.80 2.29 -32.26
C ASN A 117 6.70 2.17 -31.02
N ILE A 118 6.25 2.68 -29.87
CA ILE A 118 7.04 2.78 -28.63
C ILE A 118 6.62 1.77 -27.56
N ASN A 119 5.42 1.19 -27.62
CA ASN A 119 4.94 0.16 -26.70
C ASN A 119 5.26 -1.24 -27.24
N LYS A 120 5.66 -2.18 -26.39
CA LYS A 120 6.05 -3.55 -26.79
C LYS A 120 4.87 -4.46 -27.10
N GLN A 121 3.69 -4.17 -26.57
CA GLN A 121 2.50 -5.02 -26.62
C GLN A 121 1.34 -4.37 -27.38
N ASN A 122 1.60 -3.25 -28.08
CA ASN A 122 0.55 -2.41 -28.65
C ASN A 122 -0.49 -2.04 -27.58
N GLU A 123 -0.07 -1.52 -26.44
CA GLU A 123 -0.99 -1.08 -25.39
C GLU A 123 -0.83 0.40 -25.06
N ILE A 124 -1.87 1.00 -24.45
CA ILE A 124 -1.85 2.40 -24.01
C ILE A 124 -1.24 2.58 -22.62
N ASN A 125 -0.93 1.49 -21.91
CA ASN A 125 -0.21 1.56 -20.64
C ASN A 125 1.21 2.09 -20.83
N LEU A 126 1.70 2.76 -19.80
CA LEU A 126 3.04 3.33 -19.76
C LEU A 126 4.09 2.28 -19.43
N HIS A 127 3.73 1.25 -18.68
CA HIS A 127 4.70 0.28 -18.18
C HIS A 127 5.24 -0.69 -19.25
N ASN A 128 4.61 -0.78 -20.43
CA ASN A 128 5.07 -1.60 -21.58
C ASN A 128 5.80 -0.77 -22.64
N VAL A 129 6.07 0.50 -22.34
CA VAL A 129 6.81 1.40 -23.23
C VAL A 129 8.30 1.07 -23.21
N LYS A 130 8.89 0.85 -24.40
CA LYS A 130 10.25 0.35 -24.61
C LYS A 130 11.33 1.12 -23.84
N TRP A 131 11.25 2.45 -23.83
CA TRP A 131 12.23 3.29 -23.13
C TRP A 131 12.05 3.27 -21.60
N VAL A 132 10.85 2.95 -21.10
CA VAL A 132 10.63 2.73 -19.67
C VAL A 132 11.37 1.46 -19.24
N ASP A 133 11.27 0.40 -20.03
CA ASP A 133 12.07 -0.80 -19.79
C ASP A 133 13.58 -0.53 -19.85
N GLU A 134 14.03 0.20 -20.87
CA GLU A 134 15.46 0.41 -21.15
C GLU A 134 16.15 1.37 -20.17
N TYR A 135 15.56 2.53 -19.90
CA TYR A 135 16.18 3.57 -19.05
C TYR A 135 15.85 3.41 -17.57
N PHE A 136 14.70 2.82 -17.28
CA PHE A 136 14.16 2.74 -15.92
C PHE A 136 14.22 1.31 -15.37
N GLY A 137 14.76 0.36 -16.14
CA GLY A 137 14.98 -1.04 -15.76
C GLY A 137 13.68 -1.82 -15.55
N GLY A 138 12.64 -1.40 -16.26
CA GLY A 138 11.34 -2.03 -16.42
C GLY A 138 10.30 -1.78 -15.36
N LYS A 139 9.06 -2.23 -15.69
CA LYS A 139 7.83 -1.99 -14.93
C LYS A 139 8.00 -2.16 -13.43
N TYR A 140 8.85 -3.10 -13.05
CA TYR A 140 9.02 -3.56 -11.67
C TYR A 140 9.93 -2.70 -10.78
N ARG A 141 10.90 -1.93 -11.30
CA ARG A 141 11.91 -1.27 -10.44
C ARG A 141 11.37 -0.05 -9.72
N TRP A 142 10.75 0.89 -10.43
CA TRP A 142 10.25 2.13 -9.83
C TRP A 142 8.96 1.92 -9.07
N LEU A 143 8.10 1.02 -9.56
CA LEU A 143 6.94 0.54 -8.81
C LEU A 143 7.40 -0.05 -7.46
N SER A 144 8.38 -0.96 -7.46
CA SER A 144 8.93 -1.50 -6.22
C SER A 144 9.54 -0.42 -5.32
N LEU A 145 10.28 0.56 -5.87
CA LEU A 145 10.85 1.64 -5.07
C LEU A 145 9.78 2.50 -4.42
N LEU A 146 8.76 2.94 -5.18
CA LEU A 146 7.66 3.72 -4.65
C LEU A 146 6.91 2.93 -3.57
N VAL A 147 6.57 1.68 -3.87
CA VAL A 147 5.76 0.83 -2.99
C VAL A 147 6.53 0.42 -1.73
N LEU A 148 7.83 0.13 -1.82
CA LEU A 148 8.65 -0.11 -0.63
C LEU A 148 8.85 1.17 0.16
N THR A 149 8.95 2.33 -0.50
CA THR A 149 9.03 3.61 0.21
C THR A 149 7.75 3.87 1.00
N SER A 150 6.57 3.75 0.38
CA SER A 150 5.28 4.04 1.00
C SER A 150 4.78 2.95 1.97
N GLY A 151 5.08 1.68 1.69
CA GLY A 151 4.60 0.51 2.42
C GLY A 151 5.57 -0.08 3.43
N VAL A 152 6.87 0.27 3.38
CA VAL A 152 7.89 -0.20 4.32
C VAL A 152 8.63 0.97 4.98
N LEU A 153 9.30 1.82 4.19
CA LEU A 153 10.17 2.87 4.74
C LEU A 153 9.38 3.91 5.54
N LEU A 154 8.33 4.53 4.97
CA LEU A 154 7.53 5.55 5.65
C LEU A 154 6.84 5.01 6.92
N PRO A 155 6.22 3.82 6.94
CA PRO A 155 5.66 3.23 8.15
C PRO A 155 6.68 3.04 9.27
N LEU A 156 7.89 2.57 8.93
CA LEU A 156 8.97 2.34 9.89
C LEU A 156 9.59 3.66 10.38
N LEU A 157 9.89 4.61 9.49
CA LEU A 157 10.39 5.94 9.85
C LEU A 157 9.38 6.70 10.72
N GLY A 158 8.09 6.54 10.46
CA GLY A 158 7.03 7.11 11.28
C GLY A 158 6.99 6.58 12.72
N ARG A 159 7.70 5.49 13.05
CA ARG A 159 7.88 5.05 14.45
C ARG A 159 8.82 5.96 15.23
N VAL A 160 9.68 6.70 14.55
CA VAL A 160 10.62 7.65 15.14
C VAL A 160 9.89 8.95 15.47
N ARG A 161 9.79 9.28 16.77
CA ARG A 161 9.00 10.42 17.30
C ARG A 161 9.16 11.76 16.55
N PRO A 162 10.37 12.26 16.24
CA PRO A 162 10.51 13.51 15.49
C PRO A 162 9.96 13.41 14.06
N ILE A 163 10.20 12.31 13.35
CA ILE A 163 9.71 12.09 11.98
C ILE A 163 8.18 11.98 11.97
N ARG A 164 7.62 11.24 12.93
CA ARG A 164 6.17 11.12 13.13
C ARG A 164 5.49 12.48 13.23
N ARG A 165 6.07 13.41 14.00
CA ARG A 165 5.53 14.77 14.15
C ARG A 165 5.53 15.53 12.82
N VAL A 166 6.55 15.35 11.99
CA VAL A 166 6.61 15.96 10.64
C VAL A 166 5.52 15.37 9.74
N PHE A 167 5.40 14.04 9.67
CA PHE A 167 4.37 13.37 8.86
C PHE A 167 2.95 13.79 9.25
N ASN A 168 2.68 13.90 10.56
CA ASN A 168 1.39 14.31 11.08
C ASN A 168 1.05 15.78 10.80
N ARG A 169 2.05 16.67 10.86
CA ARG A 169 1.89 18.08 10.50
C ARG A 169 1.61 18.24 9.01
N ALA A 170 2.36 17.53 8.18
CA ALA A 170 2.12 17.45 6.73
C ALA A 170 0.77 16.77 6.40
N GLY A 171 0.27 15.91 7.30
CA GLY A 171 -0.88 15.04 7.09
C GLY A 171 -0.65 14.04 5.97
N LEU A 172 0.57 13.50 5.91
CA LEU A 172 0.96 12.44 4.99
C LEU A 172 0.22 11.14 5.38
N PRO A 173 -0.55 10.53 4.47
CA PRO A 173 -1.08 9.19 4.70
C PRO A 173 0.07 8.20 4.80
N VAL A 174 0.09 7.39 5.86
CA VAL A 174 1.13 6.38 6.08
C VAL A 174 0.50 5.03 6.35
N VAL A 175 0.93 4.01 5.62
CA VAL A 175 0.45 2.64 5.79
C VAL A 175 0.72 2.17 7.23
N PRO A 176 -0.26 1.56 7.91
CA PRO A 176 -0.04 0.94 9.20
C PRO A 176 0.99 -0.18 9.11
N VAL A 177 1.88 -0.24 10.10
CA VAL A 177 2.91 -1.29 10.20
C VAL A 177 2.37 -2.73 10.23
N HIS A 178 1.08 -2.91 10.48
CA HIS A 178 0.39 -4.19 10.43
C HIS A 178 0.52 -4.86 9.05
N TYR A 179 0.70 -4.06 8.00
CA TYR A 179 0.68 -4.52 6.62
C TYR A 179 2.05 -4.49 5.94
N VAL A 180 3.14 -4.19 6.67
CA VAL A 180 4.50 -4.08 6.10
C VAL A 180 4.91 -5.35 5.36
N MET A 181 4.55 -6.54 5.86
CA MET A 181 4.90 -7.80 5.19
C MET A 181 4.17 -8.06 3.88
N PHE A 182 3.06 -7.36 3.57
CA PHE A 182 2.50 -7.41 2.21
C PHE A 182 3.47 -6.79 1.19
N PHE A 183 4.19 -5.73 1.60
CA PHE A 183 5.15 -5.03 0.76
C PHE A 183 6.55 -5.66 0.82
N LEU A 184 7.10 -5.85 2.02
CA LEU A 184 8.42 -6.47 2.16
C LEU A 184 8.39 -7.94 1.73
N GLY A 185 7.41 -8.70 2.22
CA GLY A 185 7.25 -10.11 1.87
C GLY A 185 6.95 -10.31 0.39
N GLY A 186 6.04 -9.52 -0.20
CA GLY A 186 5.77 -9.56 -1.64
C GLY A 186 7.02 -9.25 -2.47
N TYR A 187 7.80 -8.24 -2.08
CA TYR A 187 9.06 -7.91 -2.77
C TYR A 187 10.08 -9.05 -2.68
N LEU A 188 10.23 -9.65 -1.50
CA LEU A 188 11.13 -10.79 -1.29
C LEU A 188 10.64 -12.01 -2.08
N PHE A 189 9.34 -12.28 -2.10
CA PHE A 189 8.74 -13.36 -2.89
C PHE A 189 9.11 -13.23 -4.37
N GLY A 190 8.84 -12.07 -4.98
CA GLY A 190 9.15 -11.83 -6.39
C GLY A 190 10.65 -11.82 -6.72
N LYS A 191 11.54 -11.80 -5.72
CA LYS A 191 13.00 -11.86 -5.90
C LYS A 191 13.59 -13.24 -5.63
N MET A 192 13.02 -13.98 -4.69
CA MET A 192 13.57 -15.24 -4.17
C MET A 192 12.87 -16.47 -4.75
N VAL A 193 11.60 -16.35 -5.15
CA VAL A 193 10.86 -17.45 -5.78
C VAL A 193 11.15 -17.45 -7.27
N HIS A 194 11.89 -18.45 -7.72
CA HIS A 194 12.18 -18.66 -9.14
C HIS A 194 11.12 -19.56 -9.74
N THR A 195 10.23 -18.96 -10.53
CA THR A 195 9.25 -19.65 -11.36
C THR A 195 9.83 -19.94 -12.74
N GLU A 196 9.24 -20.89 -13.47
CA GLU A 196 9.63 -21.19 -14.86
C GLU A 196 9.49 -19.96 -15.76
N TYR A 197 8.44 -19.16 -15.52
CA TYR A 197 8.20 -17.89 -16.17
C TYR A 197 8.51 -16.74 -15.22
N THR A 198 9.41 -15.84 -15.61
CA THR A 198 9.87 -14.74 -14.75
C THR A 198 8.77 -13.78 -14.31
N ASN A 199 7.69 -13.70 -15.08
CA ASN A 199 6.59 -12.79 -14.80
C ASN A 199 5.72 -13.29 -13.64
N ASP A 200 5.51 -14.61 -13.48
CA ASP A 200 4.54 -15.11 -12.49
C ASP A 200 4.87 -14.65 -11.05
N ALA A 201 6.14 -14.75 -10.63
CA ALA A 201 6.56 -14.29 -9.30
C ALA A 201 6.44 -12.76 -9.14
N ALA A 202 6.54 -12.01 -10.23
CA ALA A 202 6.34 -10.57 -10.25
C ALA A 202 4.85 -10.20 -10.11
N GLU A 203 3.95 -10.95 -10.74
CA GLU A 203 2.50 -10.78 -10.60
C GLU A 203 2.04 -11.02 -9.15
N ILE A 204 2.57 -12.05 -8.48
CA ILE A 204 2.27 -12.29 -7.06
C ILE A 204 2.77 -11.15 -6.16
N ARG A 205 3.91 -10.54 -6.50
CA ARG A 205 4.43 -9.37 -5.78
C ARG A 205 3.47 -8.18 -5.94
N GLU A 206 2.99 -7.90 -7.14
CA GLU A 206 2.06 -6.80 -7.43
C GLU A 206 0.71 -7.02 -6.75
N PHE A 207 0.20 -8.25 -6.80
CA PHE A 207 -0.98 -8.68 -6.05
C PHE A 207 -0.84 -8.40 -4.54
N ALA A 208 0.30 -8.78 -3.95
CA ALA A 208 0.55 -8.55 -2.52
C ALA A 208 0.58 -7.05 -2.19
N PHE A 209 1.16 -6.23 -3.07
CA PHE A 209 1.17 -4.77 -2.91
C PHE A 209 -0.24 -4.18 -2.96
N ALA A 210 -1.04 -4.56 -3.95
CA ALA A 210 -2.41 -4.10 -4.12
C ALA A 210 -3.28 -4.48 -2.91
N LEU A 211 -3.16 -5.72 -2.43
CA LEU A 211 -3.86 -6.17 -1.23
C LEU A 211 -3.42 -5.40 0.02
N GLY A 212 -2.12 -5.13 0.18
CA GLY A 212 -1.61 -4.31 1.27
C GLY A 212 -2.23 -2.90 1.32
N TYR A 213 -2.39 -2.26 0.16
CA TYR A 213 -3.05 -0.95 0.07
C TYR A 213 -4.57 -1.02 0.27
N LEU A 214 -5.22 -2.08 -0.21
CA LEU A 214 -6.64 -2.28 0.06
C LEU A 214 -6.90 -2.43 1.56
N LEU A 215 -6.08 -3.21 2.26
CA LEU A 215 -6.16 -3.36 3.71
C LEU A 215 -5.86 -2.05 4.45
N PHE A 216 -4.92 -1.25 3.94
CA PHE A 216 -4.72 0.11 4.45
C PHE A 216 -5.97 0.98 4.29
N ALA A 217 -6.58 1.01 3.10
CA ALA A 217 -7.78 1.78 2.83
C ALA A 217 -8.98 1.34 3.70
N ALA A 218 -9.15 0.02 3.88
CA ALA A 218 -10.15 -0.56 4.76
C ALA A 218 -9.91 -0.16 6.23
N HIS A 219 -8.68 -0.27 6.71
CA HIS A 219 -8.32 0.14 8.06
C HIS A 219 -8.55 1.65 8.26
N ALA A 220 -8.14 2.49 7.31
CA ALA A 220 -8.42 3.93 7.34
C ALA A 220 -9.92 4.26 7.31
N SER A 221 -10.75 3.39 6.75
CA SER A 221 -12.21 3.58 6.74
C SER A 221 -12.87 3.22 8.07
N ILE A 222 -12.36 2.20 8.77
CA ILE A 222 -12.88 1.73 10.07
C ILE A 222 -12.35 2.61 11.21
N ILE A 223 -11.08 2.99 11.15
CA ILE A 223 -10.39 3.85 12.10
C ILE A 223 -9.92 5.07 11.30
N PRO A 224 -10.76 6.10 11.09
CA PRO A 224 -10.42 7.30 10.29
C PRO A 224 -9.12 7.97 10.70
N ASN A 225 -8.83 7.83 11.99
CA ASN A 225 -7.66 8.34 12.65
C ASN A 225 -6.37 7.58 12.31
N SER A 226 -6.43 6.32 11.86
CA SER A 226 -5.25 5.52 11.51
C SER A 226 -4.60 5.92 10.19
N MET A 227 -5.31 6.67 9.34
CA MET A 227 -4.75 7.18 8.08
C MET A 227 -3.56 8.11 8.31
N MET A 228 -3.54 8.79 9.46
CA MET A 228 -2.41 9.60 9.93
C MET A 228 -1.91 9.02 11.26
N GLN A 229 -0.61 8.77 11.40
CA GLN A 229 -0.04 8.15 12.63
C GLN A 229 -0.28 8.95 13.93
N ALA A 230 -0.83 10.17 13.87
CA ALA A 230 -1.01 11.09 14.99
C ALA A 230 -2.12 10.71 15.97
N LEU A 231 -3.13 9.98 15.52
CA LEU A 231 -4.39 9.94 16.25
C LEU A 231 -4.49 8.73 17.20
N GLU A 232 -3.47 7.88 17.23
CA GLU A 232 -3.31 6.87 18.27
C GLU A 232 -2.53 7.37 19.49
N SER A 233 -1.74 8.46 19.36
CA SER A 233 -0.79 8.88 20.41
C SER A 233 -1.11 10.21 21.10
N SER A 234 -2.27 10.82 20.88
CA SER A 234 -2.59 12.13 21.47
C SER A 234 -2.85 12.11 22.98
N ASN A 235 -2.75 10.95 23.65
CA ASN A 235 -2.94 10.84 25.12
C ASN A 235 -1.64 10.71 25.92
N ASP A 236 -0.47 10.80 25.29
CA ASP A 236 0.77 10.39 25.96
C ASP A 236 1.55 11.53 26.64
N ASN A 237 1.08 12.79 26.69
CA ASN A 237 1.85 13.88 27.32
C ASN A 237 1.08 15.15 27.80
N ASP A 238 -0.22 15.11 28.07
CA ASP A 238 -0.87 16.21 28.82
C ASP A 238 -1.03 15.82 30.30
N VAL A 239 0.12 15.52 30.93
CA VAL A 239 0.23 15.59 32.39
C VAL A 239 0.66 17.01 32.67
N THR A 240 -0.31 17.85 33.04
CA THR A 240 -0.02 19.13 33.67
C THR A 240 1.01 18.92 34.78
N PRO A 241 2.09 19.73 34.87
CA PRO A 241 2.94 19.66 36.03
C PRO A 241 2.06 19.98 37.23
N VAL A 242 1.89 19.01 38.12
CA VAL A 242 1.30 19.25 39.44
C VAL A 242 2.26 20.21 40.13
N ASN A 243 1.89 21.50 40.16
CA ASN A 243 2.51 22.45 41.06
C ASN A 243 2.23 21.95 42.48
N ILE A 244 3.24 21.36 43.11
CA ILE A 244 3.22 21.12 44.54
C ILE A 244 3.42 22.50 45.17
N GLU A 245 2.32 23.15 45.56
CA GLU A 245 2.37 24.25 46.52
C GLU A 245 2.96 23.67 47.82
N LEU A 246 4.22 24.04 48.09
CA LEU A 246 4.80 23.89 49.41
C LEU A 246 4.06 24.88 50.31
N GLY A 247 3.07 24.38 51.05
CA GLY A 247 2.44 25.14 52.12
C GLY A 247 3.48 25.53 53.16
N ASP A 248 3.57 26.83 53.42
CA ASP A 248 4.34 27.41 54.52
C ASP A 248 3.98 26.71 55.84
N ILE A 249 4.99 26.12 56.47
CA ILE A 249 4.92 25.69 57.87
C ILE A 249 5.62 26.78 58.67
N SER A 250 4.84 27.77 59.13
CA SER A 250 5.22 28.70 60.19
C SER A 250 4.95 28.09 61.56
#